data_AF-A0AAD4S6H4-F1
#
_entry.id   AF-A0AAD4S6H4-F1
#
_cell.length_a   1.000
_cell.length_b   1.000
_cell.length_c   1.000
_cell.angle_alpha   90.00
_cell.angle_beta   90.00
_cell.angle_gamma   90.00
#
_symmetry.space_group_name_H-M   'P 1'
#
loop_
_entity.id
_entity.type
_entity.pdbx_description
1 polymer ?
#
loop_
_entity_poly.entity_id
_entity_poly.type
_entity_poly.pdbx_seq_one_letter_code
_entity_poly.pdbx_strand_id
1 'polypeptide(L)' 'MEGTAKVGKGGRKGGDRKKAITKSVKAGLQFPVGRITRFLKKGRYAQRLGSGAPVYLAAVLEYLAAE' A
#
# COMPACT_ATOMS: atom_id res chain seq x y z
N MET A 1 18.62 -15.45 33.20
CA MET A 1 18.04 -16.01 31.95
C MET A 1 17.59 -14.84 31.10
N GLU A 2 18.47 -14.43 30.17
CA GLU A 2 18.30 -14.68 28.72
C GLU A 2 17.13 -13.87 28.16
N GLY A 3 17.30 -12.79 27.38
CA GLY A 3 18.28 -12.55 26.35
C GLY A 3 17.79 -13.13 25.02
N THR A 4 17.07 -12.34 24.20
CA THR A 4 17.22 -12.41 22.74
C THR A 4 17.06 -11.03 22.13
N ALA A 5 18.06 -10.68 21.33
CA ALA A 5 18.25 -9.41 20.68
C ALA A 5 17.19 -9.13 19.60
N LYS A 6 16.71 -7.89 19.49
CA LYS A 6 16.17 -7.39 18.22
C LYS A 6 17.34 -6.97 17.33
N VAL A 7 17.93 -7.95 16.66
CA VAL A 7 18.80 -7.75 15.49
C VAL A 7 18.04 -6.87 14.48
N GLY A 8 18.67 -5.78 14.10
CA GLY A 8 18.05 -4.68 13.38
C GLY A 8 17.68 -4.99 11.93
N LYS A 9 16.87 -4.08 11.38
CA LYS A 9 16.91 -3.79 9.95
C LYS A 9 16.82 -2.28 9.78
N GLY A 10 17.99 -1.64 9.72
CA GLY A 10 18.12 -0.30 9.16
C GLY A 10 17.67 -0.32 7.70
N GLY A 11 16.38 -0.09 7.47
CA GLY A 11 15.88 0.18 6.13
C GLY A 11 16.20 1.62 5.77
N ARG A 12 17.21 1.83 4.91
CA ARG A 12 17.61 3.13 4.30
C ARG A 12 17.31 4.34 5.21
N LYS A 13 17.96 4.39 6.37
CA LYS A 13 17.87 5.54 7.28
C LYS A 13 19.25 6.20 7.32
N GLY A 14 19.59 6.93 6.25
CA GLY A 14 20.90 7.61 6.20
C GLY A 14 21.36 8.06 4.80
N GLY A 15 20.45 8.40 3.89
CA GLY A 15 20.80 8.97 2.59
C GLY A 15 19.61 9.73 2.01
N ASP A 16 19.84 10.55 0.99
CA ASP A 16 18.81 11.36 0.34
C ASP A 16 17.61 10.49 -0.06
N ARG A 17 16.45 10.78 0.55
CA ARG A 17 15.23 10.03 0.26
C ARG A 17 14.75 10.45 -1.12
N LYS A 18 14.80 9.50 -2.07
CA LYS A 18 14.11 9.67 -3.35
C LYS A 18 12.65 10.05 -3.10
N LYS A 19 12.13 10.97 -3.92
CA LYS A 19 10.74 11.41 -3.86
C LYS A 19 9.82 10.19 -3.87
N ALA A 20 8.90 10.11 -2.90
CA ALA A 20 7.99 8.99 -2.81
C ALA A 20 7.05 8.97 -4.02
N ILE A 21 7.00 7.84 -4.72
CA ILE A 21 6.03 7.60 -5.81
C ILE A 21 4.80 6.94 -5.20
N THR A 22 3.61 7.45 -5.55
CA THR A 22 2.35 6.91 -5.03
C THR A 22 2.05 5.55 -5.66
N LYS A 23 1.26 4.73 -4.96
CA LYS A 23 0.82 3.43 -5.48
C LYS A 23 -0.03 3.57 -6.75
N SER A 24 -0.83 4.63 -6.87
CA SER A 24 -1.61 4.92 -8.08
C SER A 24 -0.69 5.18 -9.28
N VAL A 25 0.28 6.09 -9.13
CA VAL A 25 1.25 6.38 -10.21
C VAL A 25 2.03 5.13 -10.58
N LYS A 26 2.46 4.33 -9.60
CA LYS A 26 3.18 3.08 -9.85
C LYS A 26 2.35 2.02 -10.56
N ALA A 27 1.03 2.02 -10.36
CA ALA A 27 0.09 1.09 -10.98
C ALA A 27 -0.48 1.61 -12.32
N GLY A 28 -0.20 2.87 -12.69
CA GLY A 28 -0.78 3.49 -13.89
C GLY A 28 -2.28 3.78 -13.79
N LEU A 29 -2.81 3.95 -12.57
CA LEU A 29 -4.23 4.16 -12.31
C LEU A 29 -4.51 5.62 -11.93
N GLN A 30 -5.58 6.21 -12.48
CA GLN A 30 -6.12 7.50 -12.04
C GLN A 30 -6.76 7.40 -10.66
N PHE A 31 -7.38 6.26 -10.36
CA PHE A 31 -8.06 6.05 -9.10
C PHE A 31 -7.08 5.95 -7.92
N PRO A 32 -7.46 6.47 -6.73
CA PRO A 32 -6.55 6.58 -5.59
C PRO A 32 -6.41 5.26 -4.80
N VAL A 33 -5.44 4.42 -5.17
CA VAL A 33 -5.13 3.12 -4.54
C VAL A 33 -4.90 3.24 -3.03
N GLY A 34 -4.21 4.30 -2.58
CA GLY A 34 -3.95 4.55 -1.16
C GLY A 34 -5.22 4.82 -0.36
N ARG A 35 -6.19 5.50 -0.96
CA ARG A 35 -7.49 5.81 -0.34
C ARG A 35 -8.36 4.56 -0.25
N ILE A 36 -8.39 3.75 -1.31
CA ILE A 36 -9.08 2.46 -1.33
C ILE A 36 -8.53 1.54 -0.24
N THR A 37 -7.20 1.47 -0.09
CA THR A 37 -6.57 0.72 1.03
C THR A 37 -7.08 1.19 2.39
N ARG A 38 -7.21 2.52 2.60
CA ARG A 38 -7.72 3.08 3.87
C ARG A 38 -9.17 2.67 4.11
N PHE A 39 -10.02 2.73 3.09
CA PHE A 39 -11.42 2.33 3.21
C PHE A 39 -11.59 0.84 3.45
N LEU A 40 -10.79 -0.01 2.80
CA LEU A 40 -10.81 -1.45 3.07
C LEU A 40 -10.45 -1.78 4.53
N LYS A 41 -9.46 -1.06 5.11
CA LYS A 41 -9.12 -1.21 6.54
C LYS A 41 -10.22 -0.70 7.46
N LYS A 42 -10.80 0.47 7.15
CA LYS A 42 -11.89 1.05 7.96
C LYS A 42 -13.15 0.17 7.93
N GLY A 43 -13.44 -0.45 6.79
CA GLY A 43 -14.56 -1.39 6.62
C GLY A 43 -14.36 -2.74 7.30
N ARG A 44 -13.17 -3.03 7.85
CA ARG A 44 -12.85 -4.29 8.57
C ARG A 44 -13.17 -5.56 7.76
N TYR A 45 -13.06 -5.50 6.43
CA TYR A 45 -13.39 -6.64 5.54
C TYR A 45 -12.50 -7.87 5.75
N ALA A 46 -11.28 -7.69 6.27
CA ALA A 46 -10.39 -8.76 6.66
C ALA A 46 -9.36 -8.28 7.70
N GLN A 47 -8.78 -9.21 8.46
CA GLN A 47 -7.72 -8.90 9.42
C GLN A 47 -6.43 -8.41 8.72
N ARG A 48 -6.13 -8.96 7.54
CA ARG A 48 -5.01 -8.55 6.68
C ARG A 48 -5.50 -8.43 5.24
N LEU A 49 -4.94 -7.47 4.52
CA LEU A 49 -5.20 -7.26 3.10
C LEU A 49 -3.93 -7.57 2.31
N GLY A 50 -4.06 -8.33 1.22
CA GLY A 50 -2.98 -8.51 0.26
C GLY A 50 -2.54 -7.18 -0.34
N SER A 51 -1.25 -7.05 -0.68
CA SER A 51 -0.70 -5.80 -1.23
C SER A 51 -1.31 -5.40 -2.58
N GLY A 52 -1.74 -6.39 -3.38
CA GLY A 52 -2.40 -6.19 -4.67
C GLY A 52 -3.91 -5.98 -4.61
N ALA A 53 -4.57 -6.34 -3.51
CA ALA A 53 -6.03 -6.19 -3.36
C ALA A 53 -6.54 -4.76 -3.64
N PRO A 54 -5.96 -3.69 -3.05
CA PRO A 54 -6.41 -2.33 -3.34
C PRO A 54 -6.04 -1.86 -4.75
N VAL A 55 -5.07 -2.48 -5.43
CA VAL A 55 -4.71 -2.14 -6.81
C VAL A 55 -5.73 -2.74 -7.77
N TYR A 56 -6.07 -4.02 -7.59
CA TYR A 56 -7.08 -4.69 -8.40
C TYR A 56 -8.44 -4.02 -8.28
N LEU A 57 -8.88 -3.74 -7.04
CA LEU A 57 -10.15 -3.03 -6.82
C LEU A 57 -10.14 -1.62 -7.45
N ALA A 58 -9.02 -0.89 -7.37
CA ALA A 58 -8.91 0.41 -8.01
C ALA A 58 -9.06 0.32 -9.53
N ALA A 59 -8.41 -0.66 -10.15
CA ALA A 59 -8.45 -0.86 -11.60
C ALA A 59 -9.87 -1.21 -12.08
N VAL A 60 -10.56 -2.10 -11.38
CA VAL A 60 -11.95 -2.47 -11.72
C VAL A 60 -12.88 -1.27 -11.59
N LEU A 61 -12.79 -0.51 -10.49
CA LEU A 61 -13.61 0.68 -10.29
C LEU A 61 -13.32 1.80 -11.31
N GLU A 62 -12.05 1.96 -11.71
CA GLU A 62 -11.65 2.92 -12.73
C GLU A 62 -12.19 2.52 -14.10
N TYR A 63 -12.06 1.25 -14.47
CA TYR A 63 -12.62 0.71 -15.71
C TYR A 63 -14.14 0.95 -15.78
N LEU A 64 -14.87 0.58 -14.73
CA LEU A 64 -16.34 0.77 -14.68
C LEU A 64 -16.78 2.23 -14.65
N ALA A 65 -15.93 3.16 -14.19
CA ALA A 65 -16.25 4.59 -14.18
C ALA A 65 -15.84 5.31 -15.47
N ALA A 66 -14.99 4.67 -16.28
CA ALA A 66 -14.56 5.17 -17.58
C ALA A 66 -15.49 4.72 -18.73
N GLU A 67 -16.22 3.63 -18.52
CA GLU A 67 -17.35 3.20 -19.36
C GLU A 67 -18.54 4.15 -19.20
#